data_AF-A0A7U7L9P0-F1
#
_entry.id   AF-A0A7U7L9P0-F1
#
_cell.length_a   1.000
_cell.length_b   1.000
_cell.length_c   1.000
_cell.angle_alpha   90.00
_cell.angle_beta   90.00
_cell.angle_gamma   90.00
#
_symmetry.space_group_name_H-M   'P 1'
#
loop_
_entity.id
_entity.type
_entity.pdbx_description
1 polymer ?
#
loop_
_entity_poly.entity_id
_entity_poly.type
_entity_poly.pdbx_seq_one_letter_code
_entity_poly.pdbx_strand_id
1 'polypeptide(L)'
;MSRVISTTVYLSDELSESAREKARSWYCEVGLEYDWYSDVYEDFILICNILGIRLNTRTVTTTGGRYHEKTCIWFSGFWSQGDGACFEGHYRYQSGAAQNIRQHAPQDEELHRIADELQAIQQRNLWQLQADIQHQGRYYHEYSMHIT
;
A
#
# COMPACT_ATOMS: atom_id res chain seq x y z
N MET A 1 3.79 20.64 39.86
CA MET A 1 4.25 21.66 38.90
C MET A 1 4.74 20.93 37.66
N SER A 2 4.14 21.17 36.49
CA SER A 2 4.61 20.58 35.23
C SER A 2 5.79 21.38 34.68
N ARG A 3 6.80 20.67 34.16
CA ARG A 3 7.98 21.26 33.52
C ARG A 3 7.78 21.16 32.01
N VAL A 4 7.72 22.29 31.33
CA VAL A 4 7.65 22.34 29.86
C VAL A 4 9.07 22.34 29.30
N ILE A 5 9.35 21.45 28.35
CA ILE A 5 10.61 21.38 27.61
C ILE A 5 10.30 21.84 26.18
N SER A 6 11.02 22.84 25.69
CA SER A 6 10.93 23.32 24.32
C SER A 6 12.14 22.80 23.53
N THR A 7 11.88 22.12 22.42
CA THR A 7 12.91 21.61 21.51
C THR A 7 12.71 22.26 20.15
N THR A 8 13.80 22.80 19.57
CA THR A 8 13.79 23.32 18.20
C THR A 8 13.93 22.14 17.24
N VAL A 9 13.02 22.05 16.28
CA VAL A 9 13.03 21.03 15.21
C VAL A 9 13.37 21.70 13.89
N TYR A 10 14.08 20.99 13.02
CA TYR A 10 14.52 21.45 11.71
C TYR A 10 13.95 20.56 10.62
N LEU A 11 13.57 21.15 9.49
CA LEU A 11 13.21 20.41 8.28
C LEU A 11 14.48 19.95 7.55
N SER A 12 14.38 18.89 6.73
CA SER A 12 15.52 18.31 6.00
C SER A 12 16.27 19.35 5.15
N ASP A 13 15.54 20.29 4.56
CA ASP A 13 16.08 21.33 3.67
C ASP A 13 16.83 22.43 4.43
N GLU A 14 16.59 22.55 5.74
CA GLU A 14 17.27 23.51 6.63
C GLU A 14 18.61 22.96 7.16
N LEU A 15 18.89 21.68 6.93
CA LEU A 15 20.12 21.01 7.35
C LEU A 15 21.24 21.21 6.32
N SER A 16 22.48 21.37 6.81
CA SER A 16 23.67 21.22 5.97
C SER A 16 23.77 19.80 5.41
N GLU A 17 24.47 19.64 4.29
CA GLU A 17 24.63 18.34 3.63
C GLU A 17 25.16 17.25 4.59
N SER A 18 26.21 17.56 5.36
CA SER A 18 26.77 16.64 6.35
C SER A 18 25.80 16.31 7.50
N ALA A 19 24.97 17.26 7.90
CA ALA A 19 23.96 17.04 8.95
C ALA A 19 22.80 16.19 8.44
N ARG A 20 22.41 16.37 7.18
CA ARG A 20 21.40 15.55 6.49
C ARG A 20 21.88 14.11 6.32
N GLU A 21 23.12 13.91 5.91
CA GLU A 21 23.75 12.58 5.79
C GLU A 21 23.76 11.86 7.14
N LYS A 22 24.15 12.57 8.21
CA LYS A 22 24.19 12.03 9.56
C LYS A 22 22.79 11.72 10.10
N ALA A 23 21.79 12.56 9.81
CA ALA A 23 20.40 12.31 10.18
C ALA A 23 19.83 11.07 9.46
N ARG A 24 20.14 10.90 8.16
CA ARG A 24 19.79 9.71 7.38
C ARG A 24 20.47 8.46 7.93
N SER A 25 21.77 8.51 8.19
CA SER A 25 22.53 7.38 8.77
C SER A 25 21.96 6.98 10.13
N TRP A 26 21.68 7.95 11.00
CA TRP A 26 21.05 7.72 12.30
C TRP A 26 19.67 7.07 12.15
N TYR A 27 18.84 7.56 11.24
CA TYR A 27 17.51 6.97 10.96
C TYR A 27 17.62 5.54 10.44
N CYS A 28 18.62 5.23 9.60
CA CYS A 28 18.86 3.88 9.10
C CYS A 28 19.39 2.92 10.18
N GLU A 29 20.24 3.39 11.11
CA GLU A 29 20.86 2.57 12.16
C GLU A 29 19.91 2.19 13.30
N VAL A 30 18.97 3.07 13.65
CA VAL A 30 18.01 2.83 14.75
C VAL A 30 16.98 1.75 14.38
N GLY A 31 16.96 1.31 13.13
CA GLY A 31 15.98 0.38 12.59
C GLY A 31 14.69 1.12 12.28
N LEU A 32 14.06 0.74 11.17
CA LEU A 32 12.73 1.21 10.82
C LEU A 32 11.79 0.91 12.00
N GLU A 33 11.00 1.90 12.42
CA GLU A 33 9.90 1.67 13.37
C GLU A 33 9.06 0.46 12.90
N TYR A 34 8.46 -0.27 13.85
CA TYR A 34 7.75 -1.53 13.62
C TYR A 34 6.49 -1.40 12.70
N ASP A 35 6.32 -0.28 12.03
CA ASP A 35 5.22 0.03 11.11
C ASP A 35 5.64 1.01 10.01
N TRP A 36 6.90 1.00 9.57
CA TRP A 36 7.41 1.88 8.50
C TRP A 36 6.61 1.84 7.19
N TYR A 37 5.77 0.83 7.04
CA TYR A 37 4.89 0.58 5.90
C TYR A 37 3.45 1.05 6.14
N SER A 38 3.14 1.75 7.23
CA SER A 38 1.78 2.25 7.51
C SER A 38 1.24 3.10 6.36
N ASP A 39 2.07 4.02 5.87
CA ASP A 39 1.73 4.94 4.78
C ASP A 39 1.57 4.18 3.44
N VAL A 40 2.26 3.05 3.30
CA VAL A 40 2.17 2.17 2.12
C VAL A 40 0.78 1.52 2.04
N TYR A 41 0.16 1.17 3.18
CA TYR A 41 -1.20 0.63 3.15
C TYR A 41 -2.22 1.67 2.67
N GLU A 42 -2.11 2.92 3.14
CA GLU A 42 -3.02 3.99 2.75
C GLU A 42 -2.89 4.32 1.25
N ASP A 43 -1.66 4.44 0.77
CA ASP A 43 -1.38 4.66 -0.65
C ASP A 43 -1.86 3.49 -1.52
N PHE A 44 -1.62 2.25 -1.09
CA PHE A 44 -2.09 1.06 -1.80
C PHE A 44 -3.64 1.01 -1.87
N ILE A 45 -4.34 1.33 -0.79
CA ILE A 45 -5.81 1.42 -0.79
C ILE A 45 -6.28 2.46 -1.82
N LEU A 46 -5.61 3.63 -1.88
CA LEU A 46 -5.94 4.68 -2.83
C LEU A 46 -5.71 4.22 -4.28
N ILE A 47 -4.56 3.59 -4.56
CA ILE A 47 -4.26 3.01 -5.87
C ILE A 47 -5.31 1.96 -6.27
N CYS A 48 -5.68 1.05 -5.37
CA CYS A 48 -6.76 0.08 -5.61
C CYS A 48 -8.06 0.78 -6.00
N ASN A 49 -8.47 1.80 -5.26
CA ASN A 49 -9.69 2.57 -5.56
C ASN A 49 -9.62 3.26 -6.94
N ILE A 50 -8.47 3.85 -7.29
CA ILE A 50 -8.25 4.48 -8.60
C ILE A 50 -8.38 3.44 -9.73
N LEU A 51 -7.83 2.24 -9.54
CA LEU A 51 -7.85 1.16 -10.52
C LEU A 51 -9.18 0.41 -10.58
N GLY A 52 -10.14 0.68 -9.69
CA GLY A 52 -11.43 0.00 -9.64
C GLY A 52 -11.44 -1.30 -8.84
N ILE A 53 -10.45 -1.50 -7.98
CA ILE A 53 -10.34 -2.62 -7.04
C ILE A 53 -10.93 -2.20 -5.70
N ARG A 54 -12.00 -2.87 -5.28
CA ARG A 54 -12.54 -2.75 -3.93
C ARG A 54 -11.94 -3.83 -3.04
N LEU A 55 -11.13 -3.44 -2.06
CA LEU A 55 -10.53 -4.38 -1.12
C LEU A 55 -11.60 -4.97 -0.18
N ASN A 56 -11.44 -6.26 0.12
CA ASN A 56 -12.24 -6.92 1.15
C ASN A 56 -11.84 -6.42 2.54
N THR A 57 -12.77 -6.49 3.48
CA THR A 57 -12.52 -6.18 4.89
C THR A 57 -12.78 -7.41 5.76
N ARG A 58 -11.98 -7.54 6.82
CA ARG A 58 -12.14 -8.57 7.84
C ARG A 58 -12.26 -7.93 9.21
N THR A 59 -13.10 -8.51 10.04
CA THR A 59 -13.23 -8.09 11.44
C THR A 59 -12.10 -8.72 12.26
N VAL A 60 -11.32 -7.88 12.95
CA VAL A 60 -10.25 -8.31 13.84
C VAL A 60 -10.61 -7.95 15.28
N THR A 61 -10.51 -8.93 16.17
CA THR A 61 -10.78 -8.77 17.60
C THR A 61 -9.48 -8.43 18.32
N THR A 62 -9.47 -7.31 19.04
CA THR A 62 -8.37 -6.97 19.95
C THR A 62 -8.43 -7.81 21.21
N THR A 63 -7.30 -7.97 21.91
CA THR A 63 -7.21 -8.67 23.20
C THR A 63 -8.18 -8.13 24.27
N GLY A 64 -8.65 -6.87 24.11
CA GLY A 64 -9.66 -6.24 24.97
C GLY A 64 -11.12 -6.39 24.50
N GLY A 65 -11.41 -7.28 23.53
CA GLY A 65 -12.77 -7.55 23.05
C GLY A 65 -13.36 -6.48 22.12
N ARG A 66 -12.58 -5.48 21.70
CA ARG A 66 -13.01 -4.49 20.71
C ARG A 66 -12.80 -5.02 19.30
N TYR A 67 -13.79 -4.84 18.44
CA TYR A 67 -13.73 -5.17 17.02
C TYR A 67 -13.26 -3.97 16.22
N HIS A 68 -12.38 -4.19 15.24
CA HIS A 68 -12.07 -3.23 14.19
C HIS A 68 -12.09 -3.92 12.83
N GLU A 69 -12.50 -3.19 11.79
CA GLU A 69 -12.39 -3.66 10.41
C GLU A 69 -10.97 -3.36 9.91
N LYS A 70 -10.34 -4.36 9.30
CA LYS A 70 -9.06 -4.23 8.62
C LYS A 70 -9.21 -4.68 7.17
N THR A 71 -8.61 -3.96 6.24
CA THR A 71 -8.54 -4.41 4.84
C THR A 71 -7.79 -5.74 4.76
N CYS A 72 -8.21 -6.61 3.85
CA CYS A 72 -7.56 -7.88 3.55
C CYS A 72 -6.31 -7.65 2.70
N ILE A 73 -5.38 -6.86 3.23
CA ILE A 73 -4.01 -6.72 2.72
C ILE A 73 -3.13 -7.57 3.63
N TRP A 74 -2.38 -8.46 3.02
CA TRP A 74 -1.60 -9.49 3.69
C TRP A 74 -0.12 -9.20 3.48
N PHE A 75 0.47 -8.54 4.46
CA PHE A 75 1.88 -8.19 4.47
C PHE A 75 2.38 -8.18 5.93
N SER A 76 3.60 -8.68 6.16
CA SER A 76 4.20 -8.79 7.49
C SER A 76 5.70 -8.42 7.51
N GLY A 77 6.17 -7.68 6.50
CA GLY A 77 7.60 -7.44 6.28
C GLY A 77 8.28 -8.56 5.49
N PHE A 78 9.44 -8.26 4.92
CA PHE A 78 10.27 -9.18 4.13
C PHE A 78 11.48 -9.67 4.94
N TRP A 79 11.21 -10.42 6.02
CA TRP A 79 12.25 -10.86 6.95
C TRP A 79 12.87 -12.21 6.57
N SER A 80 12.13 -13.06 5.84
CA SER A 80 12.51 -14.41 5.46
C SER A 80 12.19 -14.74 4.00
N GLN A 81 12.87 -15.77 3.47
CA GLN A 81 12.62 -16.23 2.11
C GLN A 81 11.21 -16.82 1.99
N GLY A 82 10.42 -16.30 1.04
CA GLY A 82 9.01 -16.66 0.85
C GLY A 82 8.03 -15.66 1.43
N ASP A 83 8.53 -14.61 2.12
CA ASP A 83 7.72 -13.46 2.48
C ASP A 83 7.33 -12.68 1.22
N GLY A 84 6.10 -12.22 1.20
CA GLY A 84 5.48 -11.55 0.08
C GLY A 84 4.35 -10.63 0.54
N ALA A 85 3.69 -10.03 -0.43
CA ALA A 85 2.46 -9.29 -0.21
C ALA A 85 1.38 -9.84 -1.14
N CYS A 86 0.16 -9.95 -0.62
CA CYS A 86 -1.03 -10.22 -1.42
C CYS A 86 -2.25 -9.50 -0.83
N PHE A 87 -3.36 -9.50 -1.54
CA PHE A 87 -4.59 -8.88 -1.06
C PHE A 87 -5.82 -9.63 -1.58
N GLU A 88 -6.97 -9.30 -0.99
CA GLU A 88 -8.27 -9.77 -1.46
C GLU A 88 -9.16 -8.58 -1.82
N GLY A 89 -9.99 -8.77 -2.84
CA GLY A 89 -10.91 -7.74 -3.28
C GLY A 89 -11.67 -8.12 -4.54
N HIS A 90 -12.40 -7.16 -5.07
CA HIS A 90 -13.17 -7.30 -6.29
C HIS A 90 -12.81 -6.19 -7.26
N TYR A 91 -12.42 -6.56 -8.48
CA TYR A 91 -12.13 -5.66 -9.57
C TYR A 91 -13.36 -5.41 -10.43
N ARG A 92 -13.56 -4.14 -10.82
CA ARG A 92 -14.50 -3.73 -11.87
C ARG A 92 -13.93 -2.55 -12.65
N TYR A 93 -14.45 -2.32 -13.85
CA TYR A 93 -14.06 -1.15 -14.62
C TYR A 93 -14.31 0.15 -13.84
N GLN A 94 -13.29 1.00 -13.79
CA GLN A 94 -13.37 2.36 -13.26
C GLN A 94 -12.99 3.35 -14.37
N SER A 95 -13.92 4.24 -14.71
CA SER A 95 -13.67 5.26 -15.74
C SER A 95 -12.57 6.23 -15.30
N GLY A 96 -11.67 6.54 -16.22
CA GLY A 96 -10.58 7.47 -15.97
C GLY A 96 -9.43 6.92 -15.12
N ALA A 97 -9.42 5.63 -14.77
CA ALA A 97 -8.36 5.01 -13.96
C ALA A 97 -6.94 5.34 -14.47
N ALA A 98 -6.70 5.19 -15.78
CA ALA A 98 -5.40 5.47 -16.41
C ALA A 98 -4.96 6.95 -16.35
N GLN A 99 -5.91 7.89 -16.31
CA GLN A 99 -5.59 9.31 -16.13
C GLN A 99 -5.34 9.62 -14.65
N ASN A 100 -6.19 9.13 -13.77
CA ASN A 100 -6.14 9.40 -12.34
C ASN A 100 -4.87 8.81 -11.71
N ILE A 101 -4.44 7.62 -12.16
CA ILE A 101 -3.20 7.01 -11.66
C ILE A 101 -1.96 7.82 -12.06
N ARG A 102 -1.96 8.43 -13.25
CA ARG A 102 -0.89 9.34 -13.71
C ARG A 102 -0.85 10.66 -12.94
N GLN A 103 -2.00 11.10 -12.42
CA GLN A 103 -2.06 12.28 -11.55
C GLN A 103 -1.57 11.93 -10.14
N HIS A 104 -1.92 10.74 -9.64
CA HIS A 104 -1.53 10.25 -8.32
C HIS A 104 -0.04 9.90 -8.23
N ALA A 105 0.47 9.14 -9.20
CA ALA A 105 1.83 8.61 -9.22
C ALA A 105 2.54 8.97 -10.55
N PRO A 106 2.81 10.25 -10.83
CA PRO A 106 3.27 10.73 -12.14
C PRO A 106 4.61 10.15 -12.62
N GLN A 107 5.39 9.56 -11.72
CA GLN A 107 6.71 8.98 -12.02
C GLN A 107 6.69 7.44 -12.04
N ASP A 108 5.56 6.80 -11.74
CA ASP A 108 5.47 5.34 -11.65
C ASP A 108 5.01 4.74 -12.98
N GLU A 109 5.98 4.46 -13.85
CA GLU A 109 5.74 3.88 -15.17
C GLU A 109 5.08 2.49 -15.13
N GLU A 110 5.30 1.73 -14.05
CA GLU A 110 4.74 0.39 -13.91
C GLU A 110 3.25 0.45 -13.54
N LEU A 111 2.87 1.34 -12.62
CA LEU A 111 1.45 1.61 -12.35
C LEU A 111 0.73 2.13 -13.60
N HIS A 112 1.38 2.97 -14.40
CA HIS A 112 0.82 3.41 -15.68
C HIS A 112 0.59 2.24 -16.64
N ARG A 113 1.58 1.34 -16.77
CA ARG A 113 1.47 0.14 -17.60
C ARG A 113 0.32 -0.75 -17.16
N ILE A 114 0.19 -1.01 -15.86
CA ILE A 114 -0.90 -1.83 -15.29
C ILE A 114 -2.28 -1.21 -15.62
N ALA A 115 -2.43 0.11 -15.42
CA ALA A 115 -3.69 0.78 -15.69
C ALA A 115 -4.07 0.76 -17.18
N ASP A 116 -3.09 0.93 -18.07
CA ASP A 116 -3.30 0.85 -19.51
C ASP A 116 -3.68 -0.57 -19.96
N GLU A 117 -3.06 -1.60 -19.38
CA GLU A 117 -3.40 -3.00 -19.65
C GLU A 117 -4.82 -3.35 -19.18
N LEU A 118 -5.19 -2.93 -17.97
CA LEU A 118 -6.56 -3.09 -17.47
C LEU A 118 -7.57 -2.38 -18.38
N GLN A 119 -7.27 -1.16 -18.83
CA GLN A 119 -8.13 -0.44 -19.77
C GLN A 119 -8.25 -1.16 -21.12
N ALA A 120 -7.15 -1.65 -21.67
CA ALA A 120 -7.14 -2.38 -22.94
C ALA A 120 -7.94 -3.68 -22.86
N ILE A 121 -7.83 -4.43 -21.76
CA ILE A 121 -8.61 -5.64 -21.52
C ILE A 121 -10.10 -5.30 -21.39
N GLN A 122 -10.45 -4.24 -20.65
CA GLN A 122 -11.83 -3.81 -20.52
C GLN A 122 -12.45 -3.39 -21.86
N GLN A 123 -11.72 -2.65 -22.68
CA GLN A 123 -12.19 -2.24 -24.01
C GLN A 123 -12.54 -3.45 -24.89
N ARG A 124 -11.74 -4.52 -24.83
CA ARG A 124 -11.98 -5.77 -25.57
C ARG A 124 -13.21 -6.54 -25.06
N ASN A 125 -13.61 -6.30 -23.80
CA ASN A 125 -14.72 -6.96 -23.11
C ASN A 125 -15.90 -6.01 -22.85
N LEU A 126 -16.06 -4.97 -23.68
CA LEU A 126 -17.17 -4.01 -23.61
C LEU A 126 -17.36 -3.36 -22.24
N TRP A 127 -16.27 -3.20 -21.48
CA TRP A 127 -16.24 -2.60 -20.14
C TRP A 127 -17.03 -3.39 -19.08
N GLN A 128 -17.28 -4.68 -19.30
CA GLN A 128 -18.07 -5.53 -18.41
C GLN A 128 -17.23 -6.52 -17.60
N LEU A 129 -15.90 -6.56 -17.78
CA LEU A 129 -15.06 -7.49 -17.06
C LEU A 129 -15.08 -7.16 -15.56
N GLN A 130 -15.31 -8.18 -14.75
CA GLN A 130 -15.21 -8.17 -13.30
C GLN A 130 -14.33 -9.35 -12.89
N ALA A 131 -13.69 -9.24 -11.74
CA ALA A 131 -12.89 -10.33 -11.20
C ALA A 131 -12.93 -10.32 -9.68
N ASP A 132 -13.06 -11.50 -9.08
CA ASP A 132 -12.88 -11.73 -7.65
C ASP A 132 -11.45 -12.18 -7.38
N ILE A 133 -10.81 -11.53 -6.40
CA ILE A 133 -9.42 -11.77 -5.99
C ILE A 133 -9.47 -12.33 -4.58
N GLN A 134 -9.06 -13.59 -4.43
CA GLN A 134 -9.03 -14.30 -3.15
C GLN A 134 -7.62 -14.78 -2.83
N HIS A 135 -7.27 -14.83 -1.55
CA HIS A 135 -6.04 -15.46 -1.09
C HIS A 135 -6.30 -16.94 -0.80
N GLN A 136 -5.40 -17.82 -1.24
CA GLN A 136 -5.43 -19.24 -0.92
C GLN A 136 -4.07 -19.69 -0.36
N GLY A 137 -4.10 -20.36 0.79
CA GLY A 137 -2.92 -20.99 1.39
C GLY A 137 -2.48 -20.34 2.70
N ARG A 138 -1.28 -20.71 3.15
CA ARG A 138 -0.71 -20.26 4.44
C ARG A 138 0.30 -19.12 4.29
N TYR A 139 0.80 -18.89 3.09
CA TYR A 139 1.84 -17.90 2.79
C TYR A 139 1.24 -16.78 1.94
N TYR A 140 1.76 -15.57 2.13
CA TYR A 140 1.35 -14.38 1.40
C TYR A 140 2.44 -14.04 0.40
N HIS A 141 2.25 -14.35 -0.87
CA HIS A 141 3.19 -14.00 -1.95
C HIS A 141 2.49 -13.91 -3.31
N GLU A 142 3.22 -13.52 -4.35
CA GLU A 142 2.70 -13.19 -5.68
C GLU A 142 1.88 -14.31 -6.36
N TYR A 143 2.07 -15.57 -5.97
CA TYR A 143 1.36 -16.74 -6.51
C TYR A 143 0.29 -17.32 -5.57
N SER A 144 -0.05 -16.61 -4.49
CA SER A 144 -1.05 -17.04 -3.50
C SER A 144 -2.45 -16.47 -3.76
N MET A 145 -2.62 -15.66 -4.81
CA MET A 145 -3.91 -15.11 -5.21
C MET A 145 -4.57 -15.99 -6.26
N HIS A 146 -5.84 -16.30 -6.03
CA HIS A 146 -6.74 -16.92 -6.99
C HIS A 146 -7.67 -15.84 -7.55
N ILE A 147 -7.70 -15.71 -8.87
CA ILE A 147 -8.50 -14.70 -9.58
C ILE A 147 -9.52 -15.44 -10.46
N THR A 148 -10.80 -15.11 -10.27
CA THR A 148 -11.93 -15.70 -11.01
C THR A 148 -12.80 -14.63 -11.66
#